data_AF-A0A821ZER9-F1
#
_entry.id   AF-A0A821ZER9-F1
#
_cell.length_a   1.000
_cell.length_b   1.000
_cell.length_c   1.000
_cell.angle_alpha   90.00
_cell.angle_beta   90.00
_cell.angle_gamma   90.00
#
_symmetry.space_group_name_H-M   'P 1'
#
loop_
_entity.id
_entity.type
_entity.pdbx_description
1 polymer ?
#
loop_
_entity_poly.entity_id
_entity_poly.type
_entity_poly.pdbx_seq_one_letter_code
_entity_poly.pdbx_strand_id
1 'polypeptide(L)'
;MPRPSRSPFFFFAREFQRRCERDRGQRININEAIAACYDDWRALPVEAKQPYKTQYDEWRIQYRVNPEQACPPNQRGNENKQVKNDRILRQRDIPSADLKLHYDRFSLERTFLTNEYLPLDKSELLSMPIYIINFQIFCQVDDEDGGQFVPAEICILCYTLNEGVTMYKQKFIKPDKIPSGYMSSCLEHTKETHQIPLKDFYEATDNYKQIYHELKSFVQTTINNASNNNDDRSRRRYLRSSQPCVFFPSLEYEQTSKLLDWLQEKAEGKAPTKDTRLFN
;
A
#
# COMPACT_ATOMS: atom_id res chain seq x y z
N MET A 1 7.76 17.75 1.02
CA MET A 1 6.85 18.40 2.00
C MET A 1 5.62 18.91 1.27
N PRO A 2 4.38 18.64 1.74
CA PRO A 2 3.18 19.17 1.09
C PRO A 2 3.16 20.70 1.19
N ARG A 3 2.81 21.37 0.09
CA ARG A 3 2.71 22.84 0.05
C ARG A 3 1.62 23.29 1.04
N PRO A 4 1.86 24.32 1.86
CA PRO A 4 0.84 24.84 2.76
C PRO A 4 -0.36 25.32 1.93
N SER A 5 -1.57 24.93 2.34
CA SER A 5 -2.82 25.24 1.62
C SER A 5 -3.19 26.73 1.65
N ARG A 6 -2.44 27.55 2.39
CA ARG A 6 -2.62 29.01 2.49
C ARG A 6 -1.31 29.70 2.12
N SER A 7 -1.42 30.89 1.52
CA SER A 7 -0.32 31.78 1.16
C SER A 7 -0.59 33.19 1.70
N PRO A 8 0.37 34.12 1.72
CA PRO A 8 0.10 35.53 2.08
C PRO A 8 -1.07 36.12 1.28
N PHE A 9 -1.19 35.78 0.01
CA PHE A 9 -2.30 36.19 -0.86
C PHE A 9 -3.66 35.67 -0.36
N PHE A 10 -3.73 34.49 0.26
CA PHE A 10 -4.97 33.97 0.84
C PHE A 10 -5.52 34.89 1.94
N PHE A 11 -4.65 35.49 2.76
CA PHE A 11 -5.06 36.43 3.81
C PHE A 11 -5.56 37.75 3.22
N PHE A 12 -4.93 38.21 2.14
CA PHE A 12 -5.40 39.38 1.38
C PHE A 12 -6.77 39.12 0.76
N ALA A 13 -6.96 37.99 0.08
CA ALA A 13 -8.25 37.62 -0.53
C ALA A 13 -9.37 37.49 0.51
N ARG A 14 -9.06 36.98 1.70
CA ARG A 14 -10.01 36.89 2.82
C ARG A 14 -10.39 38.27 3.37
N GLU A 15 -9.45 39.21 3.40
CA GLU A 15 -9.78 40.59 3.77
C GLU A 15 -10.62 41.28 2.70
N PHE A 16 -10.28 41.08 1.42
CA PHE A 16 -11.05 41.57 0.28
C PHE A 16 -12.50 41.06 0.31
N GLN A 17 -12.69 39.76 0.58
CA GLN A 17 -14.01 39.16 0.78
C GLN A 17 -14.83 39.90 1.85
N ARG A 18 -14.22 40.20 3.01
CA ARG A 18 -14.90 40.94 4.10
C ARG A 18 -15.24 42.37 3.70
N ARG A 19 -14.42 43.03 2.87
CA ARG A 19 -14.70 44.37 2.35
C ARG A 19 -15.90 44.32 1.38
N CYS A 20 -15.92 43.37 0.45
CA CYS A 20 -17.06 43.17 -0.45
C CYS A 20 -18.36 42.87 0.30
N GLU A 21 -18.31 42.06 1.36
CA GLU A 21 -19.48 41.78 2.20
C GLU A 21 -20.00 43.03 2.91
N ARG A 22 -19.12 43.95 3.32
CA ARG A 22 -19.50 45.22 3.97
C ARG A 22 -20.06 46.24 2.99
N ASP A 23 -19.43 46.38 1.82
CA ASP A 23 -19.73 47.48 0.91
C ASP A 23 -20.88 47.14 -0.05
N ARG A 24 -21.03 45.85 -0.43
CA ARG A 24 -22.01 45.39 -1.42
C ARG A 24 -23.11 44.51 -0.82
N GLY A 25 -23.02 44.17 0.46
CA GLY A 25 -23.97 43.28 1.14
C GLY A 25 -24.02 41.85 0.58
N GLN A 26 -23.09 41.47 -0.29
CA GLN A 26 -23.08 40.19 -0.99
C GLN A 26 -21.95 39.29 -0.50
N ARG A 27 -22.28 38.07 -0.07
CA ARG A 27 -21.30 37.04 0.30
C ARG A 27 -20.76 36.37 -0.95
N ILE A 28 -19.52 36.71 -1.31
CA ILE A 28 -18.79 36.04 -2.39
C ILE A 28 -18.00 34.85 -1.83
N ASN A 29 -17.84 33.80 -2.61
CA ASN A 29 -17.03 32.65 -2.22
C ASN A 29 -15.54 33.03 -2.18
N ILE A 30 -14.72 32.36 -1.35
CA ILE A 30 -13.29 32.64 -1.25
C ILE A 30 -12.56 32.45 -2.59
N ASN A 31 -12.99 31.49 -3.42
CA ASN A 31 -12.43 31.27 -4.75
C ASN A 31 -12.77 32.41 -5.72
N GLU A 32 -13.96 32.99 -5.61
CA GLU A 32 -14.39 34.16 -6.39
C GLU A 32 -13.64 35.42 -5.94
N ALA A 33 -13.46 35.58 -4.62
CA ALA A 33 -12.65 36.66 -4.05
C ALA A 33 -11.18 36.57 -4.52
N ILE A 34 -10.61 35.36 -4.55
CA ILE A 34 -9.26 35.11 -5.07
C ILE A 34 -9.15 35.54 -6.53
N ALA A 35 -10.11 35.18 -7.38
CA ALA A 35 -10.10 35.57 -8.80
C ALA A 35 -10.24 37.10 -8.95
N ALA A 36 -11.11 37.74 -8.16
CA ALA A 36 -11.40 39.16 -8.26
C ALA A 36 -10.26 40.07 -7.77
N CYS A 37 -9.51 39.66 -6.74
CA CYS A 37 -8.47 40.48 -6.13
C CYS A 37 -7.04 40.14 -6.59
N TYR A 38 -6.90 39.24 -7.56
CA TYR A 38 -5.59 38.78 -8.04
C TYR A 38 -4.76 39.93 -8.63
N ASP A 39 -5.37 40.77 -9.45
CA ASP A 39 -4.70 41.91 -10.08
C ASP A 39 -4.35 43.01 -9.06
N ASP A 40 -5.25 43.27 -8.10
CA ASP A 40 -5.01 44.19 -6.98
C ASP A 40 -3.84 43.73 -6.10
N TRP A 41 -3.76 42.42 -5.82
CA TRP A 41 -2.62 41.82 -5.12
C TRP A 41 -1.32 41.97 -5.92
N ARG A 42 -1.37 41.81 -7.24
CA ARG A 42 -0.19 41.96 -8.09
C ARG A 42 0.33 43.40 -8.09
N ALA A 43 -0.57 44.38 -8.15
CA ALA A 43 -0.26 45.80 -8.17
C ALA A 43 0.19 46.39 -6.82
N LEU A 44 -0.05 45.71 -5.69
CA LEU A 44 0.34 46.19 -4.37
C LEU A 44 1.87 46.28 -4.18
N PRO A 45 2.39 47.37 -3.60
CA PRO A 45 3.81 47.51 -3.29
C PRO A 45 4.24 46.54 -2.18
N VAL A 46 5.54 46.28 -2.09
CA VAL A 46 6.10 45.24 -1.21
C VAL A 46 5.82 45.55 0.26
N GLU A 47 5.84 46.83 0.64
CA GLU A 47 5.54 47.29 2.01
C GLU A 47 4.09 46.96 2.39
N ALA A 48 3.14 47.14 1.48
CA ALA A 48 1.73 46.85 1.71
C ALA A 48 1.42 45.33 1.74
N LYS A 49 2.33 44.49 1.23
CA LYS A 49 2.24 43.03 1.30
C LYS A 49 2.76 42.44 2.62
N GLN A 50 3.63 43.18 3.33
CA GLN A 50 4.22 42.74 4.60
C GLN A 50 3.20 42.27 5.66
N PRO A 51 2.09 42.99 5.94
CA PRO A 51 1.15 42.54 6.96
C PRO A 51 0.55 41.16 6.67
N TYR A 52 0.34 40.83 5.39
CA TYR A 52 -0.17 39.51 4.98
C TYR A 52 0.89 38.41 5.04
N LYS A 53 2.16 38.79 4.86
CA LYS A 53 3.29 37.88 5.04
C LYS A 53 3.46 37.53 6.52
N THR A 54 3.39 38.52 7.41
CA THR A 54 3.40 38.32 8.86
C THR A 54 2.25 37.42 9.31
N GLN A 55 1.02 37.69 8.85
CA GLN A 55 -0.15 36.83 9.14
C GLN A 55 0.05 35.38 8.67
N TYR A 56 0.67 35.19 7.51
CA TYR A 56 1.00 33.86 7.01
C TYR A 56 2.06 33.16 7.86
N ASP A 57 3.11 33.86 8.28
CA ASP A 57 4.18 33.30 9.10
C ASP A 57 3.68 32.95 10.51
N GLU A 58 2.87 33.81 11.13
CA GLU A 58 2.18 33.54 12.40
C GLU A 58 1.25 32.34 12.29
N TRP A 59 0.43 32.28 11.24
CA TRP A 59 -0.43 31.14 10.98
C TRP A 59 0.37 29.85 10.77
N ARG A 60 1.48 29.90 10.05
CA ARG A 60 2.36 28.75 9.80
C ARG A 60 2.99 28.23 11.09
N ILE A 61 3.40 29.13 11.99
CA ILE A 61 3.93 28.78 13.31
C ILE A 61 2.82 28.13 14.15
N GLN A 62 1.64 28.74 14.23
CA GLN A 62 0.49 28.20 14.97
C GLN A 62 0.03 26.84 14.44
N TYR A 63 0.02 26.65 13.12
CA TYR A 63 -0.32 25.37 12.48
C TYR A 63 0.67 24.26 12.82
N ARG A 64 1.95 24.58 13.02
CA ARG A 64 2.98 23.61 13.46
C ARG A 64 2.81 23.21 14.93
N VAL A 65 2.41 24.15 15.78
CA VAL A 65 2.29 23.93 17.23
C VAL A 65 0.94 23.27 17.59
N ASN A 66 -0.17 23.73 17.00
CA ASN A 66 -1.50 23.23 17.33
C ASN A 66 -2.46 23.30 16.11
N PRO A 67 -2.41 22.31 15.19
CA PRO A 67 -3.16 22.35 13.93
C PRO A 67 -4.69 22.35 14.12
N GLU A 68 -5.21 21.90 15.27
CA GLU A 68 -6.65 21.89 15.59
C GLU A 68 -7.21 23.27 16.00
N GLN A 69 -6.37 24.21 16.45
CA GLN A 69 -6.76 25.57 16.81
C GLN A 69 -6.59 26.57 15.65
N ALA A 70 -5.67 26.30 14.72
CA ALA A 70 -5.39 27.15 13.55
C ALA A 70 -6.41 27.01 12.39
N CYS A 71 -7.44 26.17 12.56
CA CYS A 71 -8.55 25.98 11.63
C CYS A 71 -9.85 26.58 12.20
N PRO A 72 -10.61 27.39 11.44
CA PRO A 72 -11.85 27.99 11.93
C PRO A 72 -12.91 26.95 12.33
N PRO A 73 -13.80 27.27 13.29
CA PRO A 73 -14.83 26.33 13.78
C PRO A 73 -15.81 25.85 12.71
N ASN A 74 -15.98 26.56 11.60
CA ASN A 74 -16.81 26.13 10.46
C ASN A 74 -16.19 24.98 9.62
N GLN A 75 -15.02 24.46 10.02
CA GLN A 75 -14.49 23.17 9.53
C GLN A 75 -14.54 22.07 10.61
N ARG A 76 -15.20 22.32 11.75
CA ARG A 76 -15.54 21.31 12.76
C ARG A 76 -16.96 20.81 12.52
N GLY A 77 -17.16 20.21 11.34
CA GLY A 77 -18.20 19.23 11.11
C GLY A 77 -17.52 17.88 10.98
N ASN A 78 -17.74 17.00 11.97
CA ASN A 78 -17.63 15.55 11.81
C ASN A 78 -18.23 15.19 10.44
N GLU A 79 -17.54 14.55 9.51
CA GLU A 79 -17.22 13.13 9.48
C GLU A 79 -16.22 12.93 8.33
N ASN A 80 -14.89 12.94 8.53
CA ASN A 80 -13.97 12.80 7.37
C ASN A 80 -12.57 12.27 7.70
N LYS A 81 -12.42 11.50 8.80
CA LYS A 81 -11.22 10.66 8.97
C LYS A 81 -11.27 9.38 8.12
N GLN A 82 -12.45 8.92 7.70
CA GLN A 82 -12.59 7.86 6.69
C GLN A 82 -12.17 8.32 5.28
N VAL A 83 -12.45 9.57 4.91
CA VAL A 83 -12.23 10.06 3.53
C VAL A 83 -10.78 10.40 3.20
N LYS A 84 -9.87 10.51 4.19
CA LYS A 84 -8.44 10.67 3.89
C LYS A 84 -7.75 9.38 3.44
N ASN A 85 -8.23 8.21 3.88
CA ASN A 85 -7.80 6.95 3.27
C ASN A 85 -8.35 6.84 1.83
N ASP A 86 -9.57 7.31 1.58
CA ASP A 86 -10.15 7.32 0.23
C ASP A 86 -9.40 8.22 -0.75
N ARG A 87 -8.79 9.33 -0.31
CA ARG A 87 -8.16 10.27 -1.24
C ARG A 87 -6.80 9.81 -1.77
N ILE A 88 -6.12 8.93 -1.03
CA ILE A 88 -4.91 8.24 -1.52
C ILE A 88 -5.31 7.08 -2.45
N LEU A 89 -6.48 6.47 -2.23
CA LEU A 89 -7.06 5.45 -3.11
C LEU A 89 -7.61 6.05 -4.43
N ARG A 90 -8.15 7.27 -4.43
CA ARG A 90 -8.76 7.94 -5.62
C ARG A 90 -7.79 8.33 -6.73
N GLN A 91 -6.48 8.13 -6.59
CA GLN A 91 -5.55 8.25 -7.74
C GLN A 91 -5.36 6.93 -8.50
N ARG A 92 -6.02 5.85 -8.05
CA ARG A 92 -6.27 4.64 -8.83
C ARG A 92 -7.79 4.51 -8.90
N ASP A 93 -8.38 4.72 -10.08
CA ASP A 93 -9.82 4.61 -10.28
C ASP A 93 -10.30 3.17 -10.02
N ILE A 94 -10.59 2.86 -8.76
CA ILE A 94 -11.27 1.64 -8.34
C ILE A 94 -12.70 2.05 -7.97
N PRO A 95 -13.74 1.55 -8.66
CA PRO A 95 -15.12 1.92 -8.38
C PRO A 95 -15.52 1.69 -6.91
N SER A 96 -16.24 2.65 -6.32
CA SER A 96 -16.67 2.66 -4.92
C SER A 96 -17.41 1.38 -4.47
N ALA A 97 -18.15 0.73 -5.38
CA ALA A 97 -18.86 -0.52 -5.10
C ALA A 97 -17.90 -1.71 -4.94
N ASP A 98 -16.89 -1.82 -5.81
CA ASP A 98 -15.86 -2.86 -5.74
C ASP A 98 -14.97 -2.67 -4.52
N LEU A 99 -14.70 -1.41 -4.15
CA LEU A 99 -13.97 -1.08 -2.94
C LEU A 99 -14.74 -1.46 -1.68
N LYS A 100 -16.07 -1.27 -1.65
CA LYS A 100 -16.91 -1.69 -0.53
C LYS A 100 -16.98 -3.22 -0.42
N LEU A 101 -17.21 -3.92 -1.53
CA LEU A 101 -17.14 -5.39 -1.57
C LEU A 101 -15.76 -5.91 -1.13
N HIS A 102 -14.69 -5.23 -1.53
CA HIS A 102 -13.34 -5.54 -1.09
C HIS A 102 -13.16 -5.32 0.43
N TYR A 103 -13.61 -4.19 0.97
CA TYR A 103 -13.56 -3.91 2.41
C TYR A 103 -14.39 -4.90 3.24
N ASP A 104 -15.55 -5.29 2.74
CA ASP A 104 -16.42 -6.26 3.40
C ASP A 104 -15.80 -7.66 3.34
N ARG A 105 -15.28 -8.05 2.16
CA ARG A 105 -14.58 -9.34 1.93
C ARG A 105 -13.38 -9.51 2.84
N PHE A 106 -12.57 -8.47 3.04
CA PHE A 106 -11.34 -8.51 3.83
C PHE A 106 -11.48 -7.89 5.23
N SER A 107 -12.72 -7.79 5.74
CA SER A 107 -13.01 -7.13 7.02
C SER A 107 -12.38 -7.84 8.22
N LEU A 108 -12.30 -9.18 8.16
CA LEU A 108 -11.67 -10.02 9.19
C LEU A 108 -10.14 -9.84 9.18
N GLU A 109 -9.53 -9.93 8.01
CA GLU A 109 -8.09 -9.75 7.79
C GLU A 109 -7.65 -8.36 8.22
N ARG A 110 -8.44 -7.33 7.91
CA ARG A 110 -8.17 -5.97 8.39
C ARG A 110 -8.24 -5.89 9.91
N THR A 111 -9.24 -6.52 10.52
CA THR A 111 -9.40 -6.53 11.98
C THR A 111 -8.20 -7.23 12.63
N PHE A 112 -7.79 -8.39 12.09
CA PHE A 112 -6.59 -9.12 12.49
C PHE A 112 -5.33 -8.26 12.33
N LEU A 113 -5.13 -7.64 11.15
CA LEU A 113 -3.97 -6.80 10.89
C LEU A 113 -3.90 -5.64 11.89
N THR A 114 -5.02 -4.98 12.17
CA THR A 114 -5.03 -3.79 13.02
C THR A 114 -4.92 -4.13 14.51
N ASN A 115 -5.53 -5.24 14.94
CA ASN A 115 -5.63 -5.58 16.37
C ASN A 115 -4.56 -6.55 16.85
N GLU A 116 -4.06 -7.42 15.97
CA GLU A 116 -3.21 -8.56 16.34
C GLU A 116 -1.83 -8.53 15.67
N TYR A 117 -1.73 -8.06 14.42
CA TYR A 117 -0.49 -8.14 13.65
C TYR A 117 0.37 -6.87 13.68
N LEU A 118 -0.22 -5.70 13.38
CA LEU A 118 0.50 -4.43 13.29
C LEU A 118 0.89 -3.91 14.69
N PRO A 119 2.05 -3.26 14.83
CA PRO A 119 2.44 -2.66 16.09
C PRO A 119 1.59 -1.44 16.39
N LEU A 120 1.56 -1.05 17.67
CA LEU A 120 1.06 0.27 18.05
C LEU A 120 2.17 1.33 18.07
N ASP A 121 3.44 0.92 18.23
CA ASP A 121 4.55 1.86 18.25
C ASP A 121 4.95 2.27 16.83
N LYS A 122 5.15 3.57 16.63
CA LYS A 122 5.49 4.13 15.33
C LYS A 122 6.88 3.71 14.87
N SER A 123 7.86 3.70 15.76
CA SER A 123 9.24 3.36 15.42
C SER A 123 9.30 1.89 15.01
N GLU A 124 8.61 1.05 15.78
CA GLU A 124 8.44 -0.37 15.51
C GLU A 124 7.71 -0.63 14.17
N LEU A 125 6.70 0.17 13.82
CA LEU A 125 6.02 0.11 12.52
C LEU A 125 6.95 0.47 11.37
N LEU A 126 7.81 1.46 11.56
CA LEU A 126 8.71 1.92 10.52
C LEU A 126 9.77 0.88 10.17
N SER A 127 10.24 0.13 11.16
CA SER A 127 11.24 -0.93 11.00
C SER A 127 10.65 -2.33 10.75
N MET A 128 9.32 -2.49 10.82
CA MET A 128 8.67 -3.79 10.66
C MET A 128 8.91 -4.34 9.25
N PRO A 129 9.38 -5.59 9.11
CA PRO A 129 9.49 -6.24 7.80
C PRO A 129 8.09 -6.59 7.27
N ILE A 130 7.81 -6.11 6.06
CA ILE A 130 6.62 -6.41 5.27
C ILE A 130 7.06 -7.29 4.11
N TYR A 131 6.50 -8.50 4.01
CA TYR A 131 6.82 -9.42 2.93
C TYR A 131 5.78 -9.32 1.83
N ILE A 132 6.20 -9.00 0.61
CA ILE A 132 5.31 -8.98 -0.56
C ILE A 132 5.71 -10.13 -1.47
N ILE A 133 4.75 -10.94 -1.89
CA ILE A 133 4.97 -12.09 -2.75
C ILE A 133 4.15 -11.97 -4.03
N ASN A 134 4.66 -12.49 -5.14
CA ASN A 134 3.95 -12.58 -6.40
C ASN A 134 4.38 -13.85 -7.14
N PHE A 135 3.43 -14.43 -7.88
CA PHE A 135 3.69 -15.50 -8.83
C PHE A 135 3.39 -15.03 -10.25
N GLN A 136 4.30 -15.33 -11.18
CA GLN A 136 3.94 -15.41 -12.59
C GLN A 136 3.53 -16.83 -12.93
N ILE A 137 2.53 -16.96 -13.80
CA ILE A 137 1.99 -18.25 -14.25
C ILE A 137 2.14 -18.37 -15.75
N PHE A 138 2.26 -19.59 -16.25
CA PHE A 138 2.15 -19.87 -17.67
C PHE A 138 0.69 -19.84 -18.13
N CYS A 139 -0.23 -20.42 -17.35
CA CYS A 139 -1.66 -20.36 -17.62
C CYS A 139 -2.48 -20.71 -16.39
N GLN A 140 -3.76 -20.36 -16.44
CA GLN A 140 -4.82 -20.93 -15.61
C GLN A 140 -5.51 -22.03 -16.42
N VAL A 141 -5.76 -23.16 -15.79
CA VAL A 141 -6.56 -24.26 -16.34
C VAL A 141 -8.03 -24.00 -16.05
N ASP A 142 -8.92 -24.34 -16.97
CA ASP A 142 -10.35 -24.18 -16.76
C ASP A 142 -10.84 -25.04 -15.58
N ASP A 143 -11.90 -24.60 -14.91
CA ASP A 143 -12.43 -25.29 -13.73
C ASP A 143 -12.88 -26.73 -14.05
N GLU A 144 -13.38 -26.97 -15.26
CA GLU A 144 -13.78 -28.30 -15.75
C GLU A 144 -12.59 -29.28 -15.84
N ASP A 145 -11.38 -28.75 -16.06
CA ASP A 145 -10.13 -29.49 -16.22
C ASP A 145 -9.24 -29.47 -14.96
N GLY A 146 -9.78 -28.95 -13.84
CA GLY A 146 -9.16 -28.98 -12.52
C GLY A 146 -8.84 -27.60 -11.93
N GLY A 147 -8.99 -26.50 -12.67
CA GLY A 147 -8.90 -25.14 -12.12
C GLY A 147 -7.53 -24.78 -11.52
N GLN A 148 -6.47 -25.51 -11.88
CA GLN A 148 -5.12 -25.29 -11.36
C GLN A 148 -4.38 -24.17 -12.10
N PHE A 149 -3.45 -23.55 -11.39
CA PHE A 149 -2.51 -22.57 -11.96
C PHE A 149 -1.19 -23.25 -12.27
N VAL A 150 -0.62 -22.99 -13.44
CA VAL A 150 0.70 -23.52 -13.83
C VAL A 150 1.76 -22.46 -13.52
N PRO A 151 2.60 -22.61 -12.49
CA PRO A 151 3.56 -21.59 -12.08
C PRO A 151 4.74 -21.47 -13.05
N ALA A 152 5.21 -20.26 -13.25
CA ALA A 152 6.40 -19.92 -14.05
C ALA A 152 7.49 -19.27 -13.20
N GLU A 153 7.11 -18.45 -12.23
CA GLU A 153 8.04 -17.71 -11.38
C GLU A 153 7.40 -17.43 -10.02
N ILE A 154 8.23 -17.35 -8.99
CA ILE A 154 7.88 -16.78 -7.71
C ILE A 154 8.92 -15.72 -7.30
N CYS A 155 8.44 -14.59 -6.79
CA CYS A 155 9.27 -13.57 -6.18
C CYS A 155 8.68 -13.17 -4.82
N ILE A 156 9.53 -13.13 -3.79
CA ILE A 156 9.23 -12.54 -2.49
C ILE A 156 10.21 -11.40 -2.22
N LEU A 157 9.70 -10.28 -1.74
CA LEU A 157 10.52 -9.15 -1.31
C LEU A 157 10.22 -8.81 0.13
N CYS A 158 11.23 -8.29 0.82
CA CYS A 158 11.11 -7.66 2.12
C CYS A 158 11.16 -6.14 1.93
N TYR A 159 10.19 -5.47 2.52
CA TYR A 159 10.05 -4.03 2.51
C TYR A 159 9.90 -3.53 3.94
N THR A 160 10.53 -2.41 4.26
CA THR A 160 10.29 -1.68 5.50
C THR A 160 9.91 -0.24 5.16
N LEU A 161 9.13 0.42 6.02
CA LEU A 161 8.72 1.80 5.76
C LEU A 161 9.89 2.79 5.91
N ASN A 162 10.93 2.44 6.66
CA ASN A 162 12.11 3.29 6.85
C ASN A 162 13.09 3.23 5.66
N GLU A 163 13.31 2.07 5.07
CA GLU A 163 14.39 1.81 4.09
C GLU A 163 13.85 1.46 2.70
N GLY A 164 12.56 1.16 2.57
CA GLY A 164 11.98 0.71 1.32
C GLY A 164 12.25 -0.77 1.10
N VAL A 165 12.60 -1.17 -0.13
CA VAL A 165 12.94 -2.57 -0.44
C VAL A 165 14.31 -2.89 0.12
N THR A 166 14.38 -3.80 1.09
CA THR A 166 15.63 -4.18 1.75
C THR A 166 16.26 -5.41 1.11
N MET A 167 15.45 -6.39 0.75
CA MET A 167 15.87 -7.67 0.19
C MET A 167 14.80 -8.23 -0.74
N TYR A 168 15.20 -9.08 -1.68
CA TYR A 168 14.27 -9.87 -2.48
C TYR A 168 14.87 -11.22 -2.84
N LYS A 169 14.00 -12.16 -3.21
CA LYS A 169 14.34 -13.50 -3.61
C LYS A 169 13.39 -13.94 -4.71
N GLN A 170 13.97 -14.34 -5.84
CA GLN A 170 13.24 -14.74 -7.03
C GLN A 170 13.69 -16.13 -7.47
N LYS A 171 12.76 -16.92 -7.98
CA LYS A 171 13.00 -18.24 -8.56
C LYS A 171 12.09 -18.49 -9.74
N PHE A 172 12.67 -18.95 -10.84
CA PHE A 172 11.93 -19.51 -11.95
C PHE A 172 11.58 -20.96 -11.66
N ILE A 173 10.33 -21.31 -11.93
CA ILE A 173 9.75 -22.61 -11.61
C ILE A 173 9.60 -23.38 -12.92
N LYS A 174 10.17 -24.58 -12.95
CA LYS A 174 9.90 -25.54 -14.02
C LYS A 174 8.71 -26.40 -13.60
N PRO A 175 7.52 -26.23 -14.19
CA PRO A 175 6.35 -27.03 -13.82
C PRO A 175 6.53 -28.49 -14.27
N ASP A 176 6.00 -29.43 -13.48
CA ASP A 176 6.11 -30.88 -13.74
C ASP A 176 5.59 -31.25 -15.14
N LYS A 177 4.33 -30.89 -15.41
CA LYS A 177 3.67 -31.19 -16.66
C LYS A 177 2.64 -30.10 -16.96
N ILE A 178 2.70 -29.57 -18.17
CA ILE A 178 1.64 -28.70 -18.70
C ILE A 178 0.42 -29.57 -19.00
N PRO A 179 -0.77 -29.23 -18.48
CA PRO A 179 -2.00 -29.95 -18.76
C PRO A 179 -2.28 -30.06 -20.27
N SER A 180 -2.81 -31.21 -20.69
CA SER A 180 -3.08 -31.45 -22.11
C SER A 180 -4.11 -30.45 -22.63
N GLY A 181 -3.85 -29.86 -23.81
CA GLY A 181 -4.70 -28.81 -24.38
C GLY A 181 -4.25 -27.37 -24.05
N TYR A 182 -3.45 -27.16 -23.01
CA TYR A 182 -3.10 -25.82 -22.52
C TYR A 182 -1.76 -25.26 -23.05
N MET A 183 -1.03 -26.04 -23.87
CA MET A 183 0.27 -25.58 -24.41
C MET A 183 0.14 -24.29 -25.23
N SER A 184 -0.93 -24.15 -26.03
CA SER A 184 -1.17 -22.94 -26.82
C SER A 184 -1.38 -21.73 -25.91
N SER A 185 -2.22 -21.87 -24.89
CA SER A 185 -2.50 -20.82 -23.90
C SER A 185 -1.24 -20.41 -23.14
N CYS A 186 -0.39 -21.36 -22.75
CA CYS A 186 0.89 -21.07 -22.12
C CYS A 186 1.82 -20.24 -23.02
N LEU A 187 1.90 -20.60 -24.31
CA LEU A 187 2.74 -19.90 -25.28
C LEU A 187 2.25 -18.47 -25.56
N GLU A 188 0.93 -18.31 -25.69
CA GLU A 188 0.29 -17.01 -25.88
C GLU A 188 0.50 -16.11 -24.66
N HIS A 189 0.18 -16.61 -23.46
CA HIS A 189 0.35 -15.85 -22.23
C HIS A 189 1.80 -15.43 -22.01
N THR A 190 2.74 -16.37 -22.19
CA THR A 190 4.19 -16.09 -22.10
C THR A 190 4.59 -14.93 -23.02
N LYS A 191 4.10 -14.93 -24.27
CA LYS A 191 4.45 -13.90 -25.26
C LYS A 191 3.89 -12.53 -24.87
N GLU A 192 2.71 -12.49 -24.24
CA GLU A 192 2.02 -11.26 -23.89
C GLU A 192 2.48 -10.65 -22.57
N THR A 193 2.94 -11.47 -21.61
CA THR A 193 3.18 -11.01 -20.24
C THR A 193 4.67 -11.04 -19.87
N HIS A 194 5.17 -12.19 -19.40
CA HIS A 194 6.44 -12.30 -18.68
C HIS A 194 7.61 -12.77 -19.55
N GLN A 195 7.36 -13.28 -20.76
CA GLN A 195 8.37 -13.73 -21.73
C GLN A 195 9.31 -14.83 -21.19
N ILE A 196 8.87 -15.57 -20.18
CA ILE A 196 9.61 -16.69 -19.58
C ILE A 196 9.49 -17.91 -20.50
N PRO A 197 10.59 -18.48 -21.01
CA PRO A 197 10.48 -19.61 -21.95
C PRO A 197 9.93 -20.88 -21.29
N LEU A 198 9.03 -21.58 -22.00
CA LEU A 198 8.45 -22.85 -21.55
C LEU A 198 9.42 -24.05 -21.66
N LYS A 199 10.42 -23.96 -22.53
CA LYS A 199 11.38 -25.03 -22.82
C LYS A 199 12.79 -24.48 -22.76
N ASP A 200 13.72 -25.36 -22.37
CA ASP A 200 15.17 -25.12 -22.37
C ASP A 200 15.62 -23.89 -21.57
N PHE A 201 14.85 -23.51 -20.54
CA PHE A 201 15.18 -22.40 -19.66
C PHE A 201 16.01 -22.89 -18.47
N TYR A 202 17.32 -22.66 -18.53
CA TYR A 202 18.29 -23.19 -17.55
C TYR A 202 18.15 -22.61 -16.14
N GLU A 203 17.53 -21.43 -15.99
CA GLU A 203 17.31 -20.80 -14.69
C GLU A 203 16.10 -21.39 -13.95
N ALA A 204 15.20 -22.06 -14.67
CA ALA A 204 14.05 -22.72 -14.08
C ALA A 204 14.47 -24.03 -13.41
N THR A 205 13.96 -24.25 -12.20
CA THR A 205 14.23 -25.46 -11.42
C THR A 205 12.94 -26.19 -11.08
N ASP A 206 12.98 -27.52 -11.10
CA ASP A 206 11.94 -28.43 -10.61
C ASP A 206 12.20 -28.88 -9.16
N ASN A 207 13.23 -28.33 -8.50
CA ASN A 207 13.53 -28.58 -7.10
C ASN A 207 12.64 -27.74 -6.17
N TYR A 208 11.36 -28.11 -6.08
CA TYR A 208 10.37 -27.40 -5.26
C TYR A 208 10.74 -27.33 -3.77
N LYS A 209 11.39 -28.38 -3.25
CA LYS A 209 11.92 -28.41 -1.87
C LYS A 209 12.90 -27.29 -1.62
N GLN A 210 13.83 -27.09 -2.55
CA GLN A 210 14.79 -26.00 -2.47
C GLN A 210 14.09 -24.64 -2.51
N ILE A 211 13.17 -24.42 -3.44
CA ILE A 211 12.42 -23.15 -3.55
C ILE A 211 11.70 -22.85 -2.23
N TYR A 212 10.93 -23.81 -1.71
CA TYR A 212 10.18 -23.68 -0.47
C TYR A 212 11.06 -23.39 0.75
N HIS A 213 12.16 -24.13 0.91
CA HIS A 213 13.10 -23.89 2.02
C HIS A 213 13.82 -22.55 1.90
N GLU A 214 14.16 -22.11 0.68
CA GLU A 214 14.76 -20.80 0.46
C GLU A 214 13.78 -19.66 0.83
N LEU A 215 12.48 -19.78 0.50
CA LEU A 215 11.45 -18.82 0.92
C LEU A 215 11.28 -18.81 2.45
N LYS A 216 11.19 -20.00 3.06
CA LYS A 216 11.08 -20.14 4.52
C LYS A 216 12.28 -19.50 5.24
N SER A 217 13.49 -19.76 4.73
CA SER A 217 14.73 -19.20 5.27
C SER A 217 14.82 -17.69 5.08
N PHE A 218 14.41 -17.16 3.92
CA PHE A 218 14.37 -15.72 3.64
C PHE A 218 13.57 -14.95 4.70
N VAL A 219 12.41 -15.50 5.03
CA VAL A 219 11.49 -14.93 6.00
C VAL A 219 12.02 -15.06 7.43
N GLN A 220 12.54 -16.23 7.80
CA GLN A 220 13.10 -16.47 9.15
C GLN A 220 14.37 -15.65 9.44
N THR A 221 15.27 -15.53 8.46
CA THR A 221 16.53 -14.78 8.62
C THR A 221 16.26 -13.31 8.90
N THR A 222 15.28 -12.75 8.22
CA THR A 222 14.87 -11.35 8.39
C THR A 222 14.28 -11.11 9.79
N ILE A 223 13.50 -12.05 10.32
CA ILE A 223 12.98 -12.00 11.70
C ILE A 223 14.12 -12.06 12.73
N ASN A 224 15.09 -12.94 12.53
CA ASN A 224 16.22 -13.09 13.44
C ASN A 224 17.13 -11.86 13.45
N ASN A 225 17.37 -11.25 12.28
CA ASN A 225 18.16 -10.01 12.17
C ASN A 225 17.49 -8.83 12.90
N ALA A 226 16.16 -8.73 12.85
CA ALA A 226 15.42 -7.73 13.62
C ALA A 226 15.51 -7.95 15.15
N SER A 227 15.76 -9.18 15.60
CA SER A 227 15.77 -9.58 17.02
C SER A 227 17.09 -9.31 17.75
N ASN A 228 18.21 -9.06 17.04
CA ASN A 228 19.51 -8.80 17.65
C ASN A 228 19.68 -7.36 18.19
N ASN A 229 18.66 -6.49 18.03
CA ASN A 229 18.61 -5.17 18.64
C ASN A 229 17.89 -5.27 20.01
N ASN A 230 18.63 -4.98 21.09
CA ASN A 230 18.36 -5.28 22.51
C ASN A 230 17.07 -4.74 23.18
N ASP A 231 16.03 -4.32 22.46
CA ASP A 231 14.80 -3.78 23.09
C ASP A 231 13.73 -4.87 23.34
N ASP A 232 13.81 -5.44 24.55
CA ASP A 232 12.99 -6.54 25.07
C ASP A 232 11.47 -6.25 25.17
N ARG A 233 11.03 -5.00 24.92
CA ARG A 233 9.61 -4.60 24.92
C ARG A 233 8.91 -4.78 23.56
N SER A 234 9.62 -4.65 22.45
CA SER A 234 9.11 -4.86 21.08
C SER A 234 8.90 -6.35 20.76
N ARG A 235 9.45 -7.24 21.59
CA ARG A 235 9.33 -8.71 21.50
C ARG A 235 7.91 -9.27 21.56
N ARG A 236 6.90 -8.53 22.06
CA ARG A 236 5.67 -9.18 22.57
C ARG A 236 4.44 -9.18 21.65
N ARG A 237 4.47 -8.57 20.46
CA ARG A 237 3.28 -8.55 19.58
C ARG A 237 3.44 -9.23 18.23
N TYR A 238 4.50 -8.96 17.47
CA TYR A 238 4.70 -9.62 16.18
C TYR A 238 4.92 -11.13 16.25
N LEU A 239 5.42 -11.61 17.39
CA LEU A 239 5.69 -13.02 17.64
C LEU A 239 4.49 -13.77 18.26
N ARG A 240 3.32 -13.12 18.44
CA ARG A 240 2.10 -13.84 18.89
C ARG A 240 1.51 -14.69 17.78
N SER A 241 1.66 -14.25 16.53
CA SER A 241 1.50 -15.11 15.38
C SER A 241 2.78 -15.92 15.21
N SER A 242 2.67 -17.25 15.23
CA SER A 242 3.81 -18.14 14.98
C SER A 242 4.39 -18.00 13.57
N GLN A 243 3.70 -17.26 12.67
CA GLN A 243 4.04 -17.11 11.27
C GLN A 243 3.85 -15.65 10.79
N PRO A 244 4.78 -15.12 10.00
CA PRO A 244 4.63 -13.80 9.39
C PRO A 244 3.60 -13.81 8.27
N CYS A 245 2.91 -12.69 8.09
CA CYS A 245 1.99 -12.48 6.97
C CYS A 245 2.78 -12.10 5.71
N VAL A 246 2.31 -12.60 4.57
CA VAL A 246 2.72 -12.16 3.23
C VAL A 246 1.59 -11.40 2.58
N PHE A 247 1.95 -10.40 1.78
CA PHE A 247 1.01 -9.55 1.07
C PHE A 247 1.15 -9.79 -0.43
N PHE A 248 0.03 -9.77 -1.14
CA PHE A 248 -0.03 -9.93 -2.60
C PHE A 248 -1.26 -9.16 -3.14
N PRO A 249 -1.32 -8.85 -4.45
CA PRO A 249 -2.47 -8.18 -5.04
C PRO A 249 -3.77 -8.95 -4.78
N SER A 250 -4.84 -8.23 -4.43
CA SER A 250 -6.12 -8.86 -4.06
C SER A 250 -6.78 -9.63 -5.20
N LEU A 251 -6.57 -9.22 -6.45
CA LEU A 251 -7.04 -9.91 -7.65
C LEU A 251 -6.33 -11.27 -7.85
N GLU A 252 -5.12 -11.42 -7.29
CA GLU A 252 -4.30 -12.63 -7.39
C GLU A 252 -4.45 -13.53 -6.16
N TYR A 253 -5.44 -13.28 -5.29
CA TYR A 253 -5.59 -14.00 -4.02
C TYR A 253 -5.74 -15.51 -4.23
N GLU A 254 -6.64 -15.90 -5.12
CA GLU A 254 -6.90 -17.32 -5.38
C GLU A 254 -5.69 -18.01 -5.98
N GLN A 255 -5.07 -17.40 -6.99
CA GLN A 255 -3.84 -17.87 -7.63
C GLN A 255 -2.71 -18.05 -6.61
N THR A 256 -2.40 -16.98 -5.86
CA THR A 256 -1.26 -16.96 -4.93
C THR A 256 -1.48 -17.94 -3.78
N SER A 257 -2.69 -17.99 -3.22
CA SER A 257 -3.02 -18.94 -2.16
C SER A 257 -2.90 -20.39 -2.62
N LYS A 258 -3.46 -20.75 -3.79
CA LYS A 258 -3.38 -22.11 -4.34
C LYS A 258 -1.93 -22.49 -4.69
N LEU A 259 -1.14 -21.57 -5.24
CA LEU A 259 0.25 -21.82 -5.60
C LEU A 259 1.17 -21.95 -4.38
N LEU A 260 0.92 -21.20 -3.31
CA LEU A 260 1.62 -21.39 -2.04
C LEU A 260 1.31 -22.77 -1.44
N ASP A 261 0.05 -23.17 -1.42
CA ASP A 261 -0.35 -24.49 -0.91
C ASP A 261 0.25 -25.61 -1.77
N TRP A 262 0.20 -25.47 -3.10
CA TRP A 262 0.81 -26.38 -4.07
C TRP A 262 2.32 -26.51 -3.85
N LEU A 263 3.03 -25.39 -3.68
CA LEU A 263 4.48 -25.41 -3.48
C LEU A 263 4.85 -26.12 -2.19
N GLN A 264 4.10 -25.86 -1.12
CA GLN A 264 4.29 -26.55 0.16
C GLN A 264 4.04 -28.05 0.03
N GLU A 265 2.95 -28.45 -0.62
CA GLU A 265 2.64 -29.85 -0.84
C GLU A 265 3.74 -30.56 -1.65
N LYS A 266 4.24 -29.91 -2.71
CA LYS A 266 5.35 -30.43 -3.52
C LYS A 266 6.65 -30.54 -2.75
N ALA A 267 6.90 -29.63 -1.81
CA ALA A 267 8.10 -29.66 -0.97
C ALA A 267 8.02 -30.71 0.14
N GLU A 268 6.91 -30.74 0.88
CA GLU A 268 6.78 -31.54 2.11
C GLU A 268 6.07 -32.88 1.89
N GLY A 269 5.45 -33.08 0.72
CA GLY A 269 4.72 -34.30 0.37
C GLY A 269 3.37 -34.46 1.08
N LYS A 270 2.84 -33.38 1.67
CA LYS A 270 1.57 -33.35 2.41
C LYS A 270 0.85 -32.04 2.15
N ALA A 271 -0.47 -32.09 2.04
CA ALA A 271 -1.29 -30.89 1.93
C ALA A 271 -1.14 -30.02 3.20
N PRO A 272 -1.01 -28.70 3.06
CA PRO A 272 -0.90 -27.81 4.19
C PRO A 272 -2.18 -27.77 5.02
N THR A 273 -2.02 -27.80 6.34
CA THR A 273 -3.05 -27.48 7.33
C THR A 273 -2.89 -26.04 7.80
N LYS A 274 -3.92 -25.47 8.43
CA LYS A 274 -3.83 -24.11 9.01
C LYS A 274 -2.61 -23.92 9.93
N ASP A 275 -2.20 -24.96 10.65
CA ASP A 275 -1.06 -24.90 11.58
C ASP A 275 0.31 -25.11 10.90
N THR A 276 0.32 -25.64 9.67
CA THR A 276 1.55 -26.00 8.95
C THR A 276 1.86 -25.09 7.77
N ARG A 277 0.93 -24.23 7.34
CA ARG A 277 1.17 -23.21 6.31
C ARG A 277 2.43 -22.42 6.62
N LEU A 278 3.16 -21.96 5.61
CA LEU A 278 4.29 -21.04 5.85
C LEU A 278 3.84 -19.64 6.27
N PHE A 279 2.66 -19.26 5.80
CA PHE A 279 2.14 -17.90 5.88
C PHE A 279 0.68 -17.93 6.33
N ASN A 280 0.32 -16.94 7.15
CA ASN A 280 -1.06 -16.65 7.53
C ASN A 280 -1.78 -15.81 6.48
#